data_AF-A0A2W5V8P0-F1
#
_entry.id   AF-A0A2W5V8P0-F1
#
_cell.length_a   1.000
_cell.length_b   1.000
_cell.length_c   1.000
_cell.angle_alpha   90.00
_cell.angle_beta   90.00
_cell.angle_gamma   90.00
#
_symmetry.space_group_name_H-M   'P 1'
#
loop_
_entity.id
_entity.type
_entity.pdbx_description
1 polymer ?
#
loop_
_entity_poly.entity_id
_entity_poly.type
_entity_poly.pdbx_seq_one_letter_code
_entity_poly.pdbx_strand_id
1 'polypeptide(L)'
;MRKAGFPPVVDADTRVLVLGSLPGEASLAAGRYYGNPRNAFWRLMERVLDTPLVALGYDQRLSALLAHGVGLWDVIAEAERPGSLDAAIRDPAANDLAALIETLPSLRLVAFNGGTAARLGVRLLAGRVPSLALPSSSPAHAARSFEQKASTWYEIRRYLAR
;
A
#
# COMPACT_ATOMS: atom_id res chain seq x y z
N MET A 1 22.82 -2.04 2.71
CA MET A 1 22.10 -3.32 2.52
C MET A 1 20.98 -3.11 1.54
N ARG A 2 20.90 -3.97 0.52
CA ARG A 2 19.82 -3.97 -0.47
C ARG A 2 18.59 -4.67 0.11
N LYS A 3 17.41 -4.14 -0.19
CA LYS A 3 16.10 -4.63 0.26
C LYS A 3 15.21 -4.80 -0.95
N ALA A 4 14.48 -5.91 -1.01
CA ALA A 4 13.51 -6.20 -2.05
C ALA A 4 12.09 -6.17 -1.47
N GLY A 5 11.12 -5.77 -2.29
CA GLY A 5 9.69 -5.81 -1.98
C GLY A 5 9.14 -7.22 -1.98
N PHE A 6 7.82 -7.32 -1.83
CA PHE A 6 7.10 -8.60 -1.92
C PHE A 6 6.34 -8.71 -3.25
N PRO A 7 5.87 -9.91 -3.63
CA PRO A 7 4.93 -10.08 -4.73
C PRO A 7 3.61 -9.32 -4.48
N PRO A 8 2.91 -8.89 -5.54
CA PRO A 8 1.60 -8.24 -5.38
C PRO A 8 0.58 -9.22 -4.80
N VAL A 9 -0.31 -8.71 -3.95
CA VAL A 9 -1.50 -9.42 -3.45
C VAL A 9 -2.70 -8.83 -4.17
N VAL A 10 -3.15 -9.49 -5.23
CA VAL A 10 -4.22 -9.02 -6.12
C VAL A 10 -5.01 -10.20 -6.69
N ASP A 11 -6.19 -9.91 -7.22
CA ASP A 11 -7.02 -10.80 -8.00
C ASP A 11 -7.79 -10.04 -9.09
N ALA A 12 -8.58 -10.74 -9.92
CA ALA A 12 -9.36 -10.12 -11.00
C ALA A 12 -10.43 -9.12 -10.50
N ASP A 13 -10.85 -9.24 -9.23
CA ASP A 13 -11.88 -8.39 -8.60
C ASP A 13 -11.29 -7.16 -7.88
N THR A 14 -9.96 -7.00 -7.92
CA THR A 14 -9.25 -5.88 -7.30
C THR A 14 -9.67 -4.56 -7.94
N ARG A 15 -10.30 -3.69 -7.14
CA ARG A 15 -10.80 -2.36 -7.51
C ARG A 15 -9.89 -1.24 -7.06
N VAL A 16 -9.25 -1.39 -5.89
CA VAL A 16 -8.28 -0.44 -5.37
C VAL A 16 -6.96 -1.15 -5.12
N LEU A 17 -5.89 -0.70 -5.77
CA LEU A 17 -4.54 -1.17 -5.50
C LEU A 17 -3.83 -0.18 -4.58
N VAL A 18 -3.51 -0.59 -3.35
CA VAL A 18 -2.74 0.23 -2.41
C VAL A 18 -1.26 -0.04 -2.58
N LEU A 19 -0.49 1.00 -2.92
CA LEU A 19 0.95 0.93 -3.16
C LEU A 19 1.76 1.61 -2.06
N GLY A 20 2.56 0.83 -1.34
CA GLY A 20 3.63 1.34 -0.48
C GLY A 20 4.84 1.84 -1.28
N SER A 21 5.83 2.40 -0.58
CA SER A 21 7.11 2.76 -1.19
C SER A 21 8.00 1.53 -1.32
N LEU A 22 8.49 1.05 -0.18
CA LEU A 22 9.26 -0.19 -0.02
C LEU A 22 9.04 -0.72 1.42
N PRO A 23 8.87 -2.05 1.62
CA PRO A 23 8.65 -2.60 2.95
C PRO A 23 9.76 -2.20 3.95
N GLY A 24 9.34 -1.88 5.17
CA GLY A 24 10.26 -1.60 6.28
C GLY A 24 10.89 -2.87 6.84
N GLU A 25 11.89 -2.74 7.69
CA GLU A 25 12.65 -3.88 8.25
C GLU A 25 11.78 -4.87 9.00
N ALA A 26 10.84 -4.40 9.81
CA ALA A 26 9.91 -5.28 10.52
C ALA A 26 8.98 -6.03 9.55
N SER A 27 8.57 -5.40 8.44
CA SER A 27 7.80 -6.07 7.40
C SER A 27 8.63 -7.14 6.71
N LEU A 28 9.86 -6.81 6.30
CA LEU A 28 10.80 -7.72 5.64
C LEU A 28 11.17 -8.91 6.51
N ALA A 29 11.53 -8.68 7.78
CA ALA A 29 11.86 -9.72 8.74
C ALA A 29 10.67 -10.66 9.00
N ALA A 30 9.44 -10.14 8.95
CA ALA A 30 8.24 -10.94 9.10
C ALA A 30 7.77 -11.61 7.80
N GLY A 31 8.32 -11.24 6.63
CA GLY A 31 7.81 -11.66 5.33
C GLY A 31 6.38 -11.20 5.05
N ARG A 32 5.98 -10.03 5.61
CA ARG A 32 4.57 -9.58 5.65
C ARG A 32 4.44 -8.12 5.29
N TYR A 33 3.46 -7.79 4.45
CA TYR A 33 3.02 -6.41 4.27
C TYR A 33 2.61 -5.82 5.61
N TYR A 34 3.06 -4.58 5.87
CA TYR A 34 2.75 -3.84 7.10
C TYR A 34 2.94 -4.67 8.38
N GLY A 35 4.02 -5.46 8.46
CA GLY A 35 4.32 -6.36 9.58
C GLY A 35 4.75 -5.67 10.87
N ASN A 36 5.06 -4.38 10.84
CA ASN A 36 5.32 -3.60 12.06
C ASN A 36 3.99 -3.38 12.83
N PRO A 37 3.85 -3.84 14.09
CA PRO A 37 2.63 -3.65 14.88
C PRO A 37 2.24 -2.19 15.11
N ARG A 38 3.21 -1.26 15.02
CA ARG A 38 2.96 0.19 15.13
C ARG A 38 2.51 0.82 13.80
N ASN A 39 2.48 0.07 12.70
CA ASN A 39 1.96 0.57 11.44
C ASN A 39 0.44 0.61 11.48
N ALA A 40 -0.14 1.77 11.19
CA ALA A 40 -1.57 2.00 11.29
C ALA A 40 -2.38 1.41 10.12
N PHE A 41 -1.72 0.80 9.12
CA PHE A 41 -2.36 0.34 7.89
C PHE A 41 -3.60 -0.52 8.15
N TRP A 42 -3.46 -1.57 8.97
CA TRP A 42 -4.57 -2.48 9.25
C TRP A 42 -5.75 -1.75 9.88
N ARG A 43 -5.51 -0.93 10.91
CA ARG A 43 -6.53 -0.10 11.56
C ARG A 43 -7.19 0.91 10.61
N LEU A 44 -6.43 1.51 9.70
CA LEU A 44 -6.97 2.43 8.69
C LEU A 44 -7.90 1.68 7.74
N MET A 45 -7.49 0.50 7.28
CA MET A 45 -8.32 -0.33 6.41
C MET A 45 -9.55 -0.89 7.11
N GLU A 46 -9.50 -1.18 8.42
CA GLU A 46 -10.71 -1.51 9.19
C GLU A 46 -11.75 -0.40 9.08
N ARG A 47 -11.33 0.86 9.21
CA ARG A 47 -12.24 2.01 9.11
C ARG A 47 -12.79 2.18 7.69
N VAL A 48 -11.98 1.93 6.66
CA VAL A 48 -12.42 2.01 5.27
C VAL A 48 -13.47 0.94 4.98
N LEU A 49 -13.17 -0.31 5.35
CA LEU A 49 -13.94 -1.50 4.96
C LEU A 49 -15.09 -1.82 5.92
N ASP A 50 -15.07 -1.24 7.12
CA ASP A 50 -15.98 -1.59 8.21
C ASP A 50 -15.90 -3.09 8.55
N THR A 51 -14.66 -3.61 8.64
CA THR A 51 -14.35 -5.03 8.85
C THR A 51 -13.19 -5.16 9.85
N PRO A 52 -13.25 -6.06 10.85
CA PRO A 52 -12.28 -6.14 11.95
C PRO A 52 -10.96 -6.85 11.57
N LEU A 53 -10.17 -6.26 10.69
CA LEU A 53 -8.88 -6.79 10.19
C LEU A 53 -7.83 -7.00 11.30
N VAL A 54 -7.74 -6.13 12.31
CA VAL A 54 -6.69 -6.19 13.33
C VAL A 54 -6.82 -7.45 14.19
N ALA A 55 -8.05 -7.92 14.42
CA ALA A 55 -8.30 -9.17 15.15
C ALA A 55 -7.90 -10.43 14.36
N LEU A 56 -7.78 -10.33 13.03
CA LEU A 56 -7.48 -11.45 12.14
C LEU A 56 -5.98 -11.78 12.07
N GLY A 57 -5.68 -13.05 11.77
CA GLY A 57 -4.33 -13.47 11.35
C GLY A 57 -3.94 -12.88 9.99
N TYR A 58 -2.65 -12.86 9.67
CA TYR A 58 -2.14 -12.18 8.47
C TYR A 58 -2.80 -12.64 7.17
N ASP A 59 -2.90 -13.95 6.94
CA ASP A 59 -3.49 -14.48 5.71
C ASP A 59 -4.98 -14.16 5.62
N GLN A 60 -5.70 -14.22 6.75
CA GLN A 60 -7.10 -13.81 6.84
C GLN A 60 -7.29 -12.32 6.55
N ARG A 61 -6.33 -11.46 6.94
CA ARG A 61 -6.35 -10.03 6.58
C ARG A 61 -6.23 -9.86 5.07
N LEU A 62 -5.31 -10.59 4.42
CA LEU A 62 -5.14 -10.52 2.96
C LEU A 62 -6.41 -11.00 2.25
N SER A 63 -6.97 -12.13 2.66
CA SER A 63 -8.24 -12.64 2.10
C SER A 63 -9.39 -11.65 2.30
N ALA A 64 -9.48 -11.00 3.46
CA ALA A 64 -10.50 -9.98 3.71
C ALA A 64 -10.30 -8.77 2.79
N LEU A 65 -9.08 -8.28 2.61
CA LEU A 65 -8.79 -7.19 1.66
C LEU A 65 -9.24 -7.55 0.24
N LEU A 66 -8.87 -8.72 -0.25
CA LEU A 66 -9.25 -9.20 -1.59
C LEU A 66 -10.77 -9.37 -1.74
N ALA A 67 -11.45 -9.93 -0.74
CA ALA A 67 -12.91 -10.03 -0.73
C ALA A 67 -13.61 -8.66 -0.83
N HIS A 68 -12.96 -7.61 -0.33
CA HIS A 68 -13.41 -6.23 -0.46
C HIS A 68 -12.90 -5.52 -1.72
N GLY A 69 -12.14 -6.18 -2.59
CA GLY A 69 -11.57 -5.62 -3.82
C GLY A 69 -10.35 -4.73 -3.58
N VAL A 70 -9.61 -4.95 -2.50
CA VAL A 70 -8.37 -4.23 -2.17
C VAL A 70 -7.16 -5.12 -2.41
N GLY A 71 -6.29 -4.70 -3.31
CA GLY A 71 -4.98 -5.31 -3.54
C GLY A 71 -3.85 -4.52 -2.89
N LEU A 72 -2.70 -5.18 -2.66
CA LEU A 72 -1.50 -4.58 -2.07
C LEU A 72 -0.28 -4.81 -2.96
N TRP A 73 0.57 -3.79 -3.08
CA TRP A 73 1.94 -3.96 -3.56
C TRP A 73 2.82 -2.77 -3.13
N ASP A 74 3.99 -2.63 -3.72
CA ASP A 74 4.91 -1.51 -3.53
C ASP A 74 5.36 -0.93 -4.87
N VAL A 75 5.69 0.36 -4.89
CA VAL A 75 6.23 1.03 -6.09
C VAL A 75 7.66 0.59 -6.39
N ILE A 76 8.47 0.34 -5.36
CA ILE A 76 9.88 0.00 -5.49
C ILE A 76 10.05 -1.51 -5.34
N ALA A 77 10.59 -2.14 -6.37
CA ALA A 77 10.94 -3.56 -6.38
C ALA A 77 12.15 -3.83 -5.48
N GLU A 78 13.19 -3.01 -5.60
CA GLU A 78 14.37 -3.08 -4.75
C GLU A 78 15.07 -1.73 -4.61
N ALA A 79 15.79 -1.55 -3.51
CA ALA A 79 16.65 -0.39 -3.28
C ALA A 79 17.69 -0.66 -2.20
N GLU A 80 18.70 0.19 -2.12
CA GLU A 80 19.51 0.32 -0.92
C GLU A 80 18.82 1.21 0.10
N ARG A 81 18.65 0.70 1.32
CA ARG A 81 17.97 1.47 2.37
C ARG A 81 18.42 1.01 3.75
N PRO A 82 19.38 1.71 4.38
CA PRO A 82 19.64 1.57 5.81
C PRO A 82 18.38 1.94 6.61
N GLY A 83 17.98 1.11 7.57
CA GLY A 83 16.79 1.36 8.38
C GLY A 83 15.48 1.31 7.57
N SER A 84 14.44 1.95 8.10
CA SER A 84 13.07 1.88 7.54
C SER A 84 12.50 3.25 7.16
N LEU A 85 13.36 4.26 6.94
CA LEU A 85 12.93 5.59 6.51
C LEU A 85 13.02 5.71 4.99
N ASP A 86 12.02 6.33 4.38
CA ASP A 86 12.04 6.56 2.93
C ASP A 86 13.13 7.54 2.49
N ALA A 87 13.48 8.49 3.36
CA ALA A 87 14.57 9.42 3.12
C ALA A 87 15.94 8.73 2.95
N ALA A 88 16.06 7.47 3.39
CA ALA A 88 17.27 6.67 3.27
C ALA A 88 17.31 5.78 2.01
N ILE A 89 16.29 5.82 1.15
CA ILE A 89 16.23 5.04 -0.09
C ILE A 89 17.25 5.60 -1.10
N ARG A 90 18.09 4.71 -1.64
CA ARG A 90 19.10 4.95 -2.67
C ARG A 90 18.96 3.91 -3.78
N ASP A 91 19.25 4.32 -5.01
CA ASP A 91 19.21 3.49 -6.22
C ASP A 91 17.94 2.63 -6.37
N PRO A 92 16.74 3.25 -6.35
CA PRO A 92 15.50 2.49 -6.42
C PRO A 92 15.27 1.92 -7.82
N ALA A 93 15.03 0.62 -7.90
CA ALA A 93 14.44 -0.03 -9.06
C ALA A 93 12.93 -0.16 -8.84
N ALA A 94 12.13 0.33 -9.77
CA ALA A 94 10.68 0.28 -9.68
C ALA A 94 10.13 -1.09 -10.08
N ASN A 95 8.99 -1.46 -9.50
CA ASN A 95 8.14 -2.52 -10.04
C ASN A 95 7.50 -2.10 -11.36
N ASP A 96 7.19 -3.07 -12.23
CA ASP A 96 6.41 -2.82 -13.45
C ASP A 96 4.93 -2.65 -13.13
N LEU A 97 4.57 -1.45 -12.67
CA LEU A 97 3.19 -1.12 -12.32
C LEU A 97 2.28 -1.16 -13.54
N ALA A 98 2.79 -0.80 -14.72
CA ALA A 98 1.99 -0.76 -15.95
C ALA A 98 1.55 -2.18 -16.34
N ALA A 99 2.49 -3.13 -16.34
CA ALA A 99 2.17 -4.52 -16.63
C ALA A 99 1.15 -5.09 -15.64
N LEU A 100 1.27 -4.80 -14.34
CA LEU A 100 0.31 -5.29 -13.35
C LEU A 100 -1.09 -4.72 -13.55
N ILE A 101 -1.23 -3.40 -13.76
CA ILE A 101 -2.58 -2.81 -13.87
C ILE A 101 -3.32 -3.31 -15.10
N GLU A 102 -2.62 -3.69 -16.17
CA GLU A 102 -3.21 -4.29 -17.37
C GLU A 102 -3.84 -5.65 -17.09
N THR A 103 -3.42 -6.36 -16.05
CA THR A 103 -4.02 -7.64 -15.64
C THR A 103 -5.18 -7.49 -14.67
N LEU A 104 -5.55 -6.26 -14.26
CA LEU A 104 -6.57 -5.98 -13.25
C LEU A 104 -7.81 -5.32 -13.89
N PRO A 105 -8.73 -6.10 -14.47
CA PRO A 105 -9.85 -5.55 -15.25
C PRO A 105 -10.84 -4.73 -14.40
N SER A 106 -10.89 -4.99 -13.09
CA SER A 106 -11.78 -4.30 -12.16
C SER A 106 -11.15 -3.05 -11.55
N LEU A 107 -9.89 -2.73 -11.87
CA LEU A 107 -9.14 -1.66 -11.20
C LEU A 107 -9.75 -0.29 -11.50
N ARG A 108 -10.04 0.45 -10.43
CA ARG A 108 -10.66 1.79 -10.48
C ARG A 108 -9.75 2.87 -9.90
N LEU A 109 -8.83 2.50 -9.01
CA LEU A 109 -7.93 3.44 -8.33
C LEU A 109 -6.60 2.79 -7.95
N VAL A 110 -5.51 3.53 -8.11
CA VAL A 110 -4.26 3.29 -7.40
C VAL A 110 -4.08 4.27 -6.25
N ALA A 111 -3.99 3.77 -5.02
CA ALA A 111 -3.83 4.58 -3.81
C ALA A 111 -2.40 4.48 -3.27
N PHE A 112 -1.66 5.58 -3.30
CA PHE A 112 -0.27 5.62 -2.86
C PHE A 112 -0.15 5.90 -1.37
N ASN A 113 0.37 4.95 -0.60
CA ASN A 113 0.60 5.07 0.84
C ASN A 113 1.90 5.85 1.12
N GLY A 114 1.79 7.18 1.13
CA GLY A 114 2.88 8.11 1.44
C GLY A 114 3.47 8.83 0.22
N GLY A 115 4.13 9.97 0.49
CA GLY A 115 4.62 10.87 -0.56
C GLY A 115 5.68 10.27 -1.48
N THR A 116 6.53 9.37 -0.98
CA THR A 116 7.53 8.68 -1.81
C THR A 116 6.88 7.78 -2.85
N ALA A 117 5.91 6.96 -2.41
CA ALA A 117 5.14 6.08 -3.30
C ALA A 117 4.41 6.91 -4.35
N ALA A 118 3.73 7.99 -3.94
CA ALA A 118 3.01 8.87 -4.87
C ALA A 118 3.94 9.53 -5.90
N ARG A 119 5.05 10.12 -5.46
CA ARG A 119 5.99 10.81 -6.35
C ARG A 119 6.57 9.91 -7.44
N LEU A 120 6.93 8.68 -7.08
CA LEU A 120 7.50 7.71 -8.02
C LEU A 120 6.40 7.08 -8.88
N GLY A 121 5.33 6.59 -8.24
CA GLY A 121 4.29 5.82 -8.90
C GLY A 121 3.45 6.61 -9.88
N VAL A 122 3.12 7.89 -9.60
CA VAL A 122 2.36 8.73 -10.54
C VAL A 122 3.08 8.85 -11.90
N ARG A 123 4.41 8.97 -11.88
CA ARG A 123 5.21 9.04 -13.10
C ARG A 123 5.20 7.72 -13.88
N LEU A 124 5.29 6.59 -13.17
CA LEU A 124 5.28 5.24 -13.76
C LEU A 124 3.93 4.89 -14.38
N LEU A 125 2.82 5.26 -13.73
CA LEU A 125 1.49 5.01 -14.25
C LEU A 125 1.14 5.89 -15.45
N ALA A 126 1.72 7.09 -15.55
CA ALA A 126 1.50 8.04 -16.64
C ALA A 126 0.01 8.31 -16.94
N GLY A 127 -0.82 8.34 -15.90
CA GLY A 127 -2.26 8.65 -16.03
C GLY A 127 -3.14 7.50 -16.56
N ARG A 128 -2.61 6.28 -16.74
CA ARG A 128 -3.38 5.11 -17.20
C ARG A 128 -4.57 4.75 -16.31
N VAL A 129 -4.50 5.09 -15.03
CA VAL A 129 -5.53 4.81 -14.01
C VAL A 129 -5.62 6.00 -13.05
N PRO A 130 -6.81 6.35 -12.53
CA PRO A 130 -6.93 7.34 -11.46
C PRO A 130 -6.03 6.99 -10.28
N SER A 131 -5.45 8.01 -9.66
CA SER A 131 -4.59 7.82 -8.50
C SER A 131 -4.87 8.79 -7.37
N LEU A 132 -4.68 8.34 -6.13
CA LEU A 132 -4.85 9.13 -4.91
C LEU A 132 -3.60 9.02 -4.04
N ALA A 133 -3.08 10.16 -3.59
CA ALA A 133 -1.99 10.20 -2.61
C ALA A 133 -2.56 10.18 -1.18
N LEU A 134 -2.21 9.14 -0.42
CA LEU A 134 -2.62 8.97 0.97
C LEU A 134 -1.50 9.38 1.93
N PRO A 135 -1.82 9.87 3.14
CA PRO A 135 -0.82 10.03 4.18
C PRO A 135 -0.26 8.66 4.59
N SER A 136 1.03 8.62 4.89
CA SER A 136 1.68 7.35 5.21
C SER A 136 1.10 6.72 6.48
N SER A 137 0.82 5.41 6.40
CA SER A 137 0.39 4.58 7.54
C SER A 137 1.53 4.26 8.52
N SER A 138 2.79 4.55 8.14
CA SER A 138 3.97 4.32 8.97
C SER A 138 3.93 5.16 10.26
N PRO A 139 4.44 4.63 11.39
CA PRO A 139 4.61 5.41 12.62
C PRO A 139 5.60 6.58 12.46
N ALA A 140 6.51 6.51 11.47
CA ALA A 140 7.44 7.60 11.18
C ALA A 140 6.73 8.87 10.66
N HIS A 141 5.50 8.73 10.14
CA HIS A 141 4.70 9.87 9.71
C HIS A 141 3.82 10.39 10.86
N ALA A 142 4.46 10.98 11.86
CA ALA A 142 3.81 11.50 13.08
C ALA A 142 3.18 12.89 12.92
N ALA A 143 3.37 13.55 11.77
CA ALA A 143 2.83 14.89 11.49
C ALA A 143 1.29 14.94 11.37
N ARG A 144 0.62 13.78 11.29
CA ARG A 144 -0.84 13.67 11.24
C ARG A 144 -1.34 12.69 12.29
N SER A 145 -2.44 13.03 12.96
CA SER A 145 -3.13 12.13 13.88
C SER A 145 -3.73 10.94 13.12
N PHE A 146 -4.07 9.87 13.85
CA PHE A 146 -4.76 8.72 13.26
C PHE A 146 -6.07 9.14 12.56
N GLU A 147 -6.89 9.97 13.20
CA GLU A 147 -8.16 10.43 12.63
C GLU A 147 -7.98 11.24 11.34
N GLN A 148 -6.96 12.10 11.29
CA GLN A 148 -6.64 12.83 10.06
C GLN A 148 -6.22 11.90 8.93
N LYS A 149 -5.47 10.84 9.25
CA LYS A 149 -5.14 9.79 8.26
C LYS A 149 -6.41 9.05 7.85
N ALA A 150 -7.20 8.59 8.82
CA ALA A 150 -8.41 7.81 8.60
C ALA A 150 -9.40 8.53 7.68
N SER A 151 -9.58 9.84 7.85
CA SER A 151 -10.43 10.66 6.97
C SER A 151 -9.98 10.60 5.50
N THR A 152 -8.70 10.85 5.20
CA THR A 152 -8.18 10.76 3.82
C THR A 152 -8.20 9.34 3.28
N TRP A 153 -7.90 8.34 4.12
CA TRP A 153 -7.97 6.93 3.71
C TRP A 153 -9.41 6.50 3.39
N TYR A 154 -10.41 6.99 4.13
CA TYR A 154 -11.82 6.68 3.92
C TYR A 154 -12.31 7.06 2.53
N GLU A 155 -11.66 8.04 1.89
CA GLU A 155 -11.96 8.45 0.52
C GLU A 155 -11.87 7.30 -0.50
N ILE A 156 -11.02 6.29 -0.28
CA ILE A 156 -10.90 5.15 -1.20
C ILE A 156 -12.17 4.30 -1.25
N ARG A 157 -13.02 4.36 -0.22
CA ARG A 157 -14.26 3.57 -0.13
C ARG A 157 -15.19 3.82 -1.31
N ARG A 158 -15.20 5.04 -1.88
CA ARG A 158 -16.02 5.38 -3.05
C ARG A 158 -15.69 4.56 -4.30
N TYR A 159 -14.47 4.01 -4.38
CA TYR A 159 -14.01 3.18 -5.50
C TYR A 159 -14.24 1.69 -5.25
N LEU A 160 -14.60 1.30 -4.02
CA LEU A 160 -14.83 -0.09 -3.62
C LEU A 160 -16.27 -0.55 -3.76
N ALA A 161 -17.23 0.37 -3.86
CA ALA A 161 -18.62 0.06 -4.17
C ALA A 161 -18.70 -0.67 -5.52
N ARG A 162 -19.65 -1.61 -5.68
CA ARG A 162 -19.86 -2.30 -6.95
C ARG A 162 -20.40 -1.36 -8.00
#